data_AF-A0A5C3KQ76-F1
#
_entry.id   AF-A0A5C3KQ76-F1
#
_cell.length_a   1.000
_cell.length_b   1.000
_cell.length_c   1.000
_cell.angle_alpha   90.00
_cell.angle_beta   90.00
_cell.angle_gamma   90.00
#
_symmetry.space_group_name_H-M   'P 1'
#
loop_
_entity.id
_entity.type
_entity.pdbx_description
1 polymer ?
#
loop_
_entity_poly.entity_id
_entity_poly.type
_entity_poly.pdbx_seq_one_letter_code
_entity_poly.pdbx_strand_id
1 'polypeptide(L)'
;MLAKLIYCICLLSAATSTLAIFVSVRETKKNTASWHFGLVIHGKTDIEDRKANEIYEVIIDNEWTSPTVGYMVYDGPRKDGNNVVKYPLKPSQAPFTFDLGATVKDSDILAAMMKFAPSFIPAKKEDGSFFNCFDFTKQTIDILREKDFISADDEVLKQFEKYYTETAREVRKKTDDSTRKAAEEARKNAEPGKEDSDKDEVKEEEVATKANEHTSTKDEL
;
A
#
# COMPACT_ATOMS: atom_id res chain seq x y z
N MET A 1 -52.55 -7.37 30.90
CA MET A 1 -52.21 -6.71 29.62
C MET A 1 -50.85 -6.01 29.75
N LEU A 2 -49.75 -6.74 29.92
CA LEU A 2 -48.40 -6.14 30.04
C LEU A 2 -47.28 -6.98 29.39
N ALA A 3 -47.55 -8.22 28.99
CA ALA A 3 -46.55 -9.15 28.47
C ALA A 3 -46.43 -9.17 26.93
N LYS A 4 -47.26 -8.40 26.20
CA LYS A 4 -47.25 -8.35 24.73
C LYS A 4 -46.60 -7.11 24.13
N LEU A 5 -46.18 -6.14 24.96
CA LEU A 5 -45.59 -4.88 24.48
C LEU A 5 -44.05 -4.88 24.46
N ILE A 6 -43.40 -5.88 25.07
CA ILE A 6 -41.93 -5.94 25.19
C ILE A 6 -41.30 -6.68 24.00
N TYR A 7 -42.10 -7.38 23.18
CA TYR A 7 -41.59 -8.09 22.01
C TYR A 7 -41.34 -7.20 20.79
N CYS A 8 -41.85 -5.95 20.78
CA CYS A 8 -41.69 -5.04 19.64
C CYS A 8 -40.52 -4.06 19.76
N ILE A 9 -39.83 -3.99 20.90
CA ILE A 9 -38.73 -3.03 21.11
C ILE A 9 -37.35 -3.68 20.96
N CYS A 10 -37.23 -5.01 21.13
CA CYS A 10 -35.98 -5.73 20.86
C CYS A 10 -35.79 -6.14 19.39
N LEU A 11 -36.75 -5.83 18.50
CA LEU A 11 -36.65 -6.10 17.06
C LEU A 11 -36.19 -4.89 16.23
N LEU A 12 -35.83 -3.76 16.86
CA LEU A 12 -35.55 -2.50 16.17
C LEU A 12 -34.11 -1.97 16.32
N SER A 13 -33.12 -2.80 16.65
CA SER A 13 -31.72 -2.38 16.73
C SER A 13 -30.75 -3.22 15.89
N ALA A 14 -31.26 -3.85 14.84
CA ALA A 14 -30.45 -4.33 13.73
C ALA A 14 -31.08 -3.87 12.43
N ALA A 15 -31.21 -2.55 12.25
CA ALA A 15 -31.07 -2.00 10.91
C ALA A 15 -29.61 -2.27 10.51
N THR A 16 -29.32 -3.51 10.09
CA THR A 16 -28.13 -3.79 9.29
C THR A 16 -28.28 -2.84 8.13
N SER A 17 -27.46 -1.80 8.10
CA SER A 17 -27.42 -0.87 6.98
C SER A 17 -27.05 -1.71 5.78
N THR A 18 -28.05 -2.14 5.00
CA THR A 18 -27.92 -2.90 3.76
C THR A 18 -27.43 -1.97 2.65
N LEU A 19 -26.40 -1.18 2.94
CA LEU A 19 -25.74 -0.38 1.94
C LEU A 19 -24.92 -1.37 1.12
N ALA A 20 -25.23 -1.48 -0.17
CA ALA A 20 -24.42 -2.22 -1.11
C ALA A 20 -22.97 -1.73 -0.99
N ILE A 21 -22.05 -2.68 -0.87
CA ILE A 21 -20.63 -2.42 -0.69
C ILE A 21 -19.97 -2.49 -2.06
N PHE A 22 -19.18 -1.46 -2.37
CA PHE A 22 -18.44 -1.38 -3.61
C PHE A 22 -16.95 -1.50 -3.35
N VAL A 23 -16.27 -2.16 -4.27
CA VAL A 23 -14.80 -2.19 -4.30
C VAL A 23 -14.33 -1.55 -5.59
N SER A 24 -13.47 -0.55 -5.48
CA SER A 24 -12.84 0.11 -6.61
C SER A 24 -11.36 -0.23 -6.70
N VAL A 25 -10.89 -0.56 -7.91
CA VAL A 25 -9.46 -0.56 -8.22
C VAL A 25 -9.02 0.89 -8.36
N ARG A 26 -8.17 1.34 -7.43
CA ARG A 26 -7.53 2.64 -7.51
C ARG A 26 -6.33 2.60 -8.44
N GLU A 27 -6.25 3.51 -9.38
CA GLU A 27 -5.10 3.70 -10.27
C GLU A 27 -4.61 5.15 -10.18
N THR A 28 -3.30 5.35 -9.95
CA THR A 28 -2.70 6.68 -9.90
C THR A 28 -1.37 6.76 -10.64
N LYS A 29 -1.04 7.97 -11.10
CA LYS A 29 0.22 8.29 -11.79
C LYS A 29 0.51 7.32 -12.97
N LYS A 30 -0.54 7.03 -13.74
CA LYS A 30 -0.51 6.16 -14.92
C LYS A 30 0.65 6.51 -15.84
N ASN A 31 1.31 5.48 -16.39
CA ASN A 31 2.43 5.58 -17.31
C ASN A 31 3.72 6.23 -16.76
N THR A 32 3.85 6.39 -15.43
CA THR A 32 5.06 6.92 -14.77
C THR A 32 5.81 5.84 -13.98
N ALA A 33 7.01 6.17 -13.48
CA ALA A 33 7.77 5.29 -12.57
C ALA A 33 7.13 5.14 -11.17
N SER A 34 6.09 5.95 -10.88
CA SER A 34 5.29 5.87 -9.65
C SER A 34 3.87 5.40 -9.93
N TRP A 35 3.65 4.71 -11.04
CA TRP A 35 2.35 4.12 -11.37
C TRP A 35 1.95 3.14 -10.27
N HIS A 36 0.81 3.39 -9.64
CA HIS A 36 0.46 2.72 -8.41
C HIS A 36 -1.00 2.31 -8.38
N PHE A 37 -1.23 1.12 -7.82
CA PHE A 37 -2.51 0.47 -7.71
C PHE A 37 -2.86 0.17 -6.26
N GLY A 38 -4.15 0.18 -5.96
CA GLY A 38 -4.68 -0.23 -4.67
C GLY A 38 -6.17 -0.50 -4.79
N LEU A 39 -6.81 -0.76 -3.66
CA LEU A 39 -8.24 -1.00 -3.56
C LEU A 39 -8.86 0.00 -2.59
N VAL A 40 -10.12 0.32 -2.84
CA VAL A 40 -10.93 1.17 -1.97
C VAL A 40 -12.27 0.49 -1.76
N ILE A 41 -12.65 0.33 -0.50
CA ILE A 41 -13.99 -0.11 -0.10
C ILE A 41 -14.81 1.14 0.15
N HIS A 42 -16.00 1.23 -0.46
CA HIS A 42 -16.81 2.44 -0.37
C HIS A 42 -18.30 2.16 -0.58
N GLY A 43 -19.14 3.13 -0.19
CA GLY A 43 -20.56 3.16 -0.52
C GLY A 43 -20.81 3.60 -1.96
N LYS A 44 -22.03 3.33 -2.46
CA LYS A 44 -22.44 3.52 -3.85
C LYS A 44 -22.08 4.86 -4.47
N THR A 45 -22.19 5.96 -3.72
CA THR A 45 -22.00 7.33 -4.24
C THR A 45 -20.70 7.97 -3.78
N ASP A 46 -19.88 7.27 -3.01
CA ASP A 46 -18.77 7.88 -2.29
C ASP A 46 -17.66 8.39 -3.24
N ILE A 47 -17.48 7.77 -4.40
CA ILE A 47 -16.50 8.20 -5.40
C ILE A 47 -17.01 9.45 -6.14
N GLU A 48 -18.28 9.46 -6.53
CA GLU A 48 -18.94 10.59 -7.19
C GLU A 48 -19.02 11.80 -6.26
N ASP A 49 -19.40 11.57 -4.99
CA ASP A 49 -19.51 12.58 -3.94
C ASP A 49 -18.15 13.02 -3.40
N ARG A 50 -17.06 12.42 -3.88
CA ARG A 50 -15.68 12.74 -3.45
C ARG A 50 -15.52 12.57 -1.94
N LYS A 51 -16.17 11.56 -1.34
CA LYS A 51 -15.97 11.22 0.07
C LYS A 51 -14.60 10.58 0.26
N ALA A 52 -13.98 10.88 1.40
CA ALA A 52 -12.67 10.33 1.73
C ALA A 52 -12.80 8.87 2.16
N ASN A 53 -12.14 7.97 1.43
CA ASN A 53 -12.14 6.54 1.71
C ASN A 53 -10.75 6.04 2.06
N GLU A 54 -10.69 4.94 2.80
CA GLU A 54 -9.44 4.25 3.13
C GLU A 54 -8.85 3.61 1.87
N ILE A 55 -7.53 3.62 1.77
CA ILE A 55 -6.80 3.00 0.65
C ILE A 55 -6.12 1.73 1.17
N TYR A 56 -6.37 0.63 0.49
CA TYR A 56 -5.75 -0.66 0.77
C TYR A 56 -4.73 -0.95 -0.33
N GLU A 57 -3.46 -1.04 0.02
CA GLU A 57 -2.38 -1.22 -0.93
C GLU A 57 -1.25 -2.02 -0.29
N VAL A 58 -0.49 -2.75 -1.11
CA VAL A 58 0.77 -3.32 -0.67
C VAL A 58 1.85 -2.26 -0.71
N ILE A 59 2.77 -2.36 0.25
CA ILE A 59 3.90 -1.45 0.43
C ILE A 59 5.20 -2.25 0.51
N ILE A 60 6.32 -1.58 0.26
CA ILE A 60 7.62 -2.15 0.60
C ILE A 60 7.75 -2.07 2.11
N ASP A 61 7.99 -3.20 2.76
CA ASP A 61 8.34 -3.24 4.16
C ASP A 61 9.73 -2.60 4.35
N ASN A 62 9.75 -1.46 5.05
CA ASN A 62 10.94 -0.67 5.32
C ASN A 62 11.28 -0.65 6.81
N GLU A 63 10.59 -1.42 7.64
CA GLU A 63 10.86 -1.51 9.06
C GLU A 63 12.15 -2.31 9.27
N TRP A 64 13.18 -1.67 9.83
CA TRP A 64 14.52 -2.24 9.94
C TRP A 64 14.57 -3.47 10.87
N THR A 65 13.61 -3.57 11.80
CA THR A 65 13.45 -4.75 12.68
C THR A 65 12.60 -5.86 12.08
N SER A 66 11.96 -5.63 10.93
CA SER A 66 10.98 -6.57 10.38
C SER A 66 11.67 -7.78 9.73
N PRO A 67 11.17 -9.01 9.98
CA PRO A 67 11.65 -10.21 9.29
C PRO A 67 11.36 -10.20 7.78
N THR A 68 10.51 -9.28 7.31
CA THR A 68 10.14 -9.11 5.90
C THR A 68 10.67 -7.82 5.29
N VAL A 69 11.70 -7.19 5.89
CA VAL A 69 12.31 -5.98 5.32
C VAL A 69 12.71 -6.17 3.85
N GLY A 70 12.28 -5.24 3.00
CA GLY A 70 12.46 -5.29 1.54
C GLY A 70 11.52 -6.26 0.81
N TYR A 71 10.46 -6.74 1.44
CA TYR A 71 9.37 -7.47 0.78
C TYR A 71 8.25 -6.51 0.40
N MET A 72 7.46 -6.88 -0.60
CA MET A 72 6.13 -6.30 -0.82
C MET A 72 5.15 -6.98 0.14
N VAL A 73 4.47 -6.20 0.98
CA VAL A 73 3.59 -6.70 2.05
C VAL A 73 2.28 -5.94 2.09
N TYR A 74 1.22 -6.60 2.57
CA TYR A 74 -0.04 -5.97 2.91
C TYR A 74 -0.24 -6.01 4.43
N ASP A 75 -0.44 -4.85 5.06
CA ASP A 75 -0.67 -4.69 6.52
C ASP A 75 -1.93 -3.84 6.80
N GLY A 76 -2.95 -4.00 5.96
CA GLY A 76 -4.21 -3.26 6.08
C GLY A 76 -4.20 -1.92 5.33
N PRO A 77 -5.02 -0.93 5.77
CA PRO A 77 -5.13 0.34 5.07
C PRO A 77 -3.86 1.17 5.22
N ARG A 78 -3.56 2.00 4.22
CA ARG A 78 -2.42 2.91 4.18
C ARG A 78 -2.41 3.80 5.43
N LYS A 79 -1.25 3.89 6.08
CA LYS A 79 -1.01 4.72 7.25
C LYS A 79 0.00 5.84 6.95
N ASP A 80 -0.13 6.95 7.66
CA ASP A 80 0.87 8.01 7.79
C ASP A 80 1.16 8.18 9.29
N GLY A 81 2.30 7.64 9.72
CA GLY A 81 2.55 7.34 11.13
C GLY A 81 1.48 6.38 11.67
N ASN A 82 0.81 6.80 12.75
CA ASN A 82 -0.25 6.00 13.40
C ASN A 82 -1.65 6.24 12.81
N ASN A 83 -1.79 7.11 11.81
CA ASN A 83 -3.09 7.53 11.30
C ASN A 83 -3.43 6.81 10.00
N VAL A 84 -4.63 6.23 9.91
CA VAL A 84 -5.15 5.70 8.64
C VAL A 84 -5.44 6.85 7.70
N VAL A 85 -4.84 6.81 6.51
CA VAL A 85 -5.00 7.86 5.51
C VAL A 85 -6.26 7.61 4.69
N LYS A 86 -7.12 8.62 4.60
CA LYS A 86 -8.31 8.61 3.75
C LYS A 86 -8.18 9.64 2.64
N TYR A 87 -8.52 9.25 1.41
CA TYR A 87 -8.46 10.15 0.26
C TYR A 87 -9.78 10.18 -0.51
N PRO A 88 -10.22 11.37 -0.96
CA PRO A 88 -11.34 11.49 -1.87
C PRO A 88 -10.88 11.16 -3.30
N LEU A 89 -11.24 9.97 -3.80
CA LEU A 89 -10.90 9.51 -5.14
C LEU A 89 -11.69 10.26 -6.20
N LYS A 90 -11.05 10.56 -7.34
CA LYS A 90 -11.76 11.03 -8.54
C LYS A 90 -12.28 9.81 -9.29
N PRO A 91 -13.40 9.89 -10.02
CA PRO A 91 -13.83 8.79 -10.90
C PRO A 91 -12.72 8.29 -11.83
N SER A 92 -11.89 9.19 -12.37
CA SER A 92 -10.72 8.84 -13.20
C SER A 92 -9.60 8.08 -12.47
N GLN A 93 -9.65 8.02 -11.13
CA GLN A 93 -8.72 7.24 -10.30
C GLN A 93 -9.33 5.90 -9.86
N ALA A 94 -10.59 5.63 -10.18
CA ALA A 94 -11.29 4.38 -9.88
C ALA A 94 -11.85 3.76 -11.18
N PRO A 95 -10.99 3.39 -12.15
CA PRO A 95 -11.42 2.94 -13.47
C PRO A 95 -12.28 1.67 -13.47
N PHE A 96 -12.22 0.87 -12.41
CA PHE A 96 -13.00 -0.36 -12.26
C PHE A 96 -13.66 -0.35 -10.88
N THR A 97 -14.99 -0.43 -10.85
CA THR A 97 -15.80 -0.44 -9.62
C THR A 97 -16.73 -1.64 -9.67
N PHE A 98 -16.68 -2.49 -8.63
CA PHE A 98 -17.47 -3.70 -8.51
C PHE A 98 -18.56 -3.51 -7.46
N ASP A 99 -19.81 -3.80 -7.80
CA ASP A 99 -20.91 -3.92 -6.84
C ASP A 99 -20.90 -5.32 -6.25
N LEU A 100 -20.59 -5.44 -4.95
CA LEU A 100 -20.52 -6.74 -4.27
C LEU A 100 -21.87 -7.14 -3.65
N GLY A 101 -22.91 -6.31 -3.82
CA GLY A 101 -24.23 -6.53 -3.24
C GLY A 101 -24.30 -6.24 -1.73
N ALA A 102 -25.51 -6.37 -1.18
CA ALA A 102 -25.80 -6.01 0.20
C ALA A 102 -25.46 -7.10 1.25
N THR A 103 -25.08 -8.30 0.80
CA THR A 103 -24.79 -9.44 1.69
C THR A 103 -23.30 -9.56 2.04
N VAL A 104 -22.42 -8.99 1.22
CA VAL A 104 -20.97 -8.96 1.45
C VAL A 104 -20.65 -7.90 2.50
N LYS A 105 -19.68 -8.19 3.38
CA LYS A 105 -19.20 -7.26 4.41
C LYS A 105 -17.78 -6.80 4.11
N ASP A 106 -17.38 -5.66 4.66
CA ASP A 106 -15.99 -5.19 4.63
C ASP A 106 -15.00 -6.28 5.07
N SER A 107 -15.34 -7.05 6.11
CA SER A 107 -14.50 -8.15 6.60
C SER A 107 -14.23 -9.24 5.57
N ASP A 108 -15.18 -9.50 4.66
CA ASP A 108 -15.01 -10.51 3.61
C ASP A 108 -14.02 -10.05 2.55
N ILE A 109 -14.04 -8.75 2.26
CA ILE A 109 -13.14 -8.07 1.34
C ILE A 109 -11.73 -7.98 1.94
N LEU A 110 -11.63 -7.55 3.20
CA LEU A 110 -10.37 -7.52 3.95
C LEU A 110 -9.76 -8.92 4.06
N ALA A 111 -10.57 -9.95 4.28
CA ALA A 111 -10.11 -11.33 4.30
C ALA A 111 -9.54 -11.80 2.95
N ALA A 112 -10.03 -11.27 1.83
CA ALA A 112 -9.45 -11.53 0.51
C ALA A 112 -8.10 -10.83 0.34
N MET A 113 -7.99 -9.55 0.73
CA MET A 113 -6.72 -8.80 0.69
C MET A 113 -5.63 -9.44 1.56
N MET A 114 -6.00 -9.93 2.76
CA MET A 114 -5.10 -10.63 3.69
C MET A 114 -4.54 -11.96 3.16
N LYS A 115 -5.03 -12.47 2.02
CA LYS A 115 -4.43 -13.65 1.36
C LYS A 115 -3.18 -13.32 0.56
N PHE A 116 -2.89 -12.03 0.34
CA PHE A 116 -1.65 -11.64 -0.31
C PHE A 116 -0.45 -12.06 0.56
N ALA A 117 0.32 -13.03 0.08
CA ALA A 117 1.52 -13.48 0.76
C ALA A 117 2.64 -12.42 0.59
N PRO A 118 3.45 -12.16 1.63
CA PRO A 118 4.65 -11.36 1.49
C PRO A 118 5.50 -11.83 0.30
N SER A 119 5.87 -10.90 -0.58
CA SER A 119 6.63 -11.20 -1.79
C SER A 119 8.01 -10.57 -1.71
N PHE A 120 9.05 -11.39 -1.65
CA PHE A 120 10.43 -10.91 -1.69
C PHE A 120 10.69 -10.10 -2.96
N ILE A 121 11.29 -8.90 -2.83
CA ILE A 121 11.67 -8.06 -3.97
C ILE A 121 13.17 -8.25 -4.21
N PRO A 122 13.58 -8.95 -5.29
CA PRO A 122 14.99 -9.21 -5.54
C PRO A 122 15.73 -7.92 -5.88
N ALA A 123 17.02 -7.83 -5.53
CA ALA A 123 17.86 -6.73 -5.96
C ALA A 123 17.94 -6.66 -7.50
N LYS A 124 18.40 -5.52 -8.05
CA LYS A 124 18.43 -5.31 -9.52
C LYS A 124 19.30 -6.34 -10.25
N LYS A 125 20.32 -6.88 -9.60
CA LYS A 125 21.25 -7.88 -10.16
C LYS A 125 20.81 -9.32 -9.92
N GLU A 126 19.75 -9.52 -9.14
CA GLU A 126 19.23 -10.85 -8.80
C GLU A 126 18.12 -11.23 -9.80
N ASP A 127 18.18 -12.47 -10.26
CA ASP A 127 17.10 -13.06 -11.05
C ASP A 127 15.87 -13.30 -10.17
N GLY A 128 14.68 -13.05 -10.70
CA GLY A 128 13.42 -13.35 -10.03
C GLY A 128 12.33 -12.32 -10.30
N SER A 129 11.09 -12.75 -10.15
CA SER A 129 9.90 -11.88 -10.16
C SER A 129 9.37 -11.71 -8.73
N PHE A 130 8.54 -10.69 -8.54
CA PHE A 130 7.81 -10.45 -7.31
C PHE A 130 6.39 -9.99 -7.65
N PHE A 131 5.47 -10.16 -6.71
CA PHE A 131 4.13 -9.60 -6.79
C PHE A 131 4.15 -8.14 -6.33
N ASN A 132 3.68 -7.24 -7.19
CA ASN A 132 3.60 -5.80 -6.96
C ASN A 132 2.16 -5.36 -6.63
N CYS A 133 1.95 -4.05 -6.53
CA CYS A 133 0.64 -3.51 -6.18
C CYS A 133 -0.46 -3.77 -7.20
N PHE A 134 -0.13 -3.95 -8.49
CA PHE A 134 -1.12 -4.34 -9.48
C PHE A 134 -1.50 -5.82 -9.34
N ASP A 135 -0.51 -6.70 -9.10
CA ASP A 135 -0.77 -8.11 -8.80
C ASP A 135 -1.62 -8.27 -7.54
N PHE A 136 -1.40 -7.46 -6.50
CA PHE A 136 -2.23 -7.43 -5.28
C PHE A 136 -3.71 -7.15 -5.61
N THR A 137 -3.99 -6.14 -6.42
CA THR A 137 -5.38 -5.85 -6.83
C THR A 137 -5.97 -7.02 -7.60
N LYS A 138 -5.22 -7.61 -8.55
CA LYS A 138 -5.69 -8.74 -9.36
C LYS A 138 -6.00 -9.97 -8.51
N GLN A 139 -5.09 -10.36 -7.62
CA GLN A 139 -5.28 -11.51 -6.73
C GLN A 139 -6.49 -11.31 -5.82
N THR A 140 -6.67 -10.09 -5.28
CA THR A 140 -7.84 -9.80 -4.44
C THR A 140 -9.14 -9.95 -5.24
N ILE A 141 -9.22 -9.36 -6.44
CA ILE A 141 -10.41 -9.48 -7.30
C ILE A 141 -10.67 -10.93 -7.71
N ASP A 142 -9.62 -11.71 -8.02
CA ASP A 142 -9.75 -13.14 -8.32
C ASP A 142 -10.36 -13.91 -7.15
N ILE A 143 -9.94 -13.64 -5.91
CA ILE A 143 -10.50 -14.27 -4.71
C ILE A 143 -11.95 -13.86 -4.49
N LEU A 144 -12.30 -12.59 -4.74
CA LEU A 144 -13.70 -12.13 -4.63
C LEU A 144 -14.59 -12.82 -5.68
N ARG A 145 -14.09 -12.99 -6.91
CA ARG A 145 -14.76 -13.79 -7.95
C ARG A 145 -14.91 -15.25 -7.54
N GLU A 146 -13.85 -15.89 -7.04
CA GLU A 146 -13.87 -17.30 -6.62
C GLU A 146 -14.82 -17.56 -5.44
N LYS A 147 -15.15 -16.53 -4.67
CA LYS A 147 -16.17 -16.57 -3.60
C LYS A 147 -17.58 -16.22 -4.08
N ASP A 148 -17.79 -16.07 -5.38
CA ASP A 148 -19.04 -15.64 -6.01
C ASP A 148 -19.54 -14.25 -5.53
N PHE A 149 -18.63 -13.40 -5.01
CA PHE A 149 -18.96 -12.01 -4.65
C PHE A 149 -18.96 -11.07 -5.86
N ILE A 150 -18.23 -11.44 -6.91
CA ILE A 150 -18.27 -10.81 -8.22
C ILE A 150 -18.68 -11.89 -9.21
N SER A 151 -19.75 -11.65 -9.96
CA SER A 151 -20.23 -12.59 -10.98
C SER A 151 -19.15 -12.82 -12.03
N ALA A 152 -18.96 -14.07 -12.47
CA ALA A 152 -18.07 -14.40 -13.58
C ALA A 152 -18.49 -13.72 -14.90
N ASP A 153 -19.78 -13.38 -15.04
CA ASP A 153 -20.31 -12.66 -16.20
C ASP A 153 -20.25 -11.14 -16.05
N ASP A 154 -19.74 -10.60 -14.94
CA ASP A 154 -19.63 -9.18 -14.70
C ASP A 154 -18.76 -8.49 -15.78
N GLU A 155 -19.32 -7.48 -16.44
CA GLU A 155 -18.65 -6.79 -17.54
C GLU A 155 -17.46 -5.95 -17.06
N VAL A 156 -17.49 -5.42 -15.83
CA VAL A 156 -16.36 -4.71 -15.23
C VAL A 156 -15.23 -5.69 -14.93
N LEU A 157 -15.54 -6.91 -14.48
CA LEU A 157 -14.55 -7.97 -14.28
C LEU A 157 -13.83 -8.31 -15.58
N LYS A 158 -14.57 -8.54 -16.67
CA LYS A 158 -13.99 -8.82 -18.00
C LYS A 158 -13.10 -7.67 -18.48
N GLN A 159 -13.52 -6.43 -18.28
CA GLN A 159 -12.73 -5.24 -18.62
C GLN A 159 -11.44 -5.15 -17.79
N PHE A 160 -11.53 -5.41 -16.48
CA PHE A 160 -10.37 -5.40 -15.58
C PHE A 160 -9.38 -6.53 -15.92
N GLU A 161 -9.85 -7.74 -16.19
CA GLU A 161 -9.00 -8.88 -16.57
C GLU A 161 -8.28 -8.63 -17.90
N LYS A 162 -8.98 -8.05 -18.88
CA LYS A 162 -8.37 -7.60 -20.13
C LYS A 162 -7.32 -6.52 -19.89
N TYR A 163 -7.67 -5.49 -19.11
CA TYR A 163 -6.75 -4.41 -18.77
C TYR A 163 -5.48 -4.93 -18.10
N TYR A 164 -5.62 -5.83 -17.13
CA TYR A 164 -4.49 -6.47 -16.45
C TYR A 164 -3.59 -7.23 -17.43
N THR A 165 -4.19 -8.07 -18.28
CA THR A 165 -3.46 -8.87 -19.28
C THR A 165 -2.63 -8.00 -20.23
N GLU A 166 -3.21 -6.88 -20.68
CA GLU A 166 -2.57 -5.96 -21.62
C GLU A 166 -1.53 -5.04 -20.94
N THR A 167 -1.74 -4.68 -19.68
CA THR A 167 -1.02 -3.57 -19.02
C THR A 167 0.04 -4.03 -18.02
N ALA A 168 -0.07 -5.23 -17.44
CA ALA A 168 0.81 -5.67 -16.35
C ALA A 168 2.30 -5.64 -16.72
N ARG A 169 2.65 -6.02 -17.95
CA ARG A 169 4.04 -5.94 -18.44
C ARG A 169 4.56 -4.51 -18.47
N GLU A 170 3.74 -3.56 -18.89
CA GLU A 170 4.13 -2.15 -18.96
C GLU A 170 4.29 -1.54 -17.56
N VAL A 171 3.38 -1.87 -16.64
CA VAL A 171 3.50 -1.46 -15.23
C VAL A 171 4.85 -1.92 -14.68
N ARG A 172 5.16 -3.22 -14.79
CA ARG A 172 6.45 -3.78 -14.33
C ARG A 172 7.65 -3.09 -14.95
N LYS A 173 7.63 -2.87 -16.27
CA LYS A 173 8.71 -2.14 -16.98
C LYS A 173 8.95 -0.74 -16.41
N LYS A 174 7.92 -0.07 -15.92
CA LYS A 174 8.02 1.31 -15.39
C LYS A 174 8.34 1.36 -13.90
N THR A 175 7.89 0.39 -13.11
CA THR A 175 7.89 0.48 -11.64
C THR A 175 8.85 -0.49 -10.96
N ASP A 176 9.21 -1.62 -11.59
CA ASP A 176 10.00 -2.65 -10.89
C ASP A 176 11.40 -2.14 -10.54
N ASP A 177 12.06 -1.38 -11.42
CA ASP A 177 13.40 -0.85 -11.17
C ASP A 177 13.47 0.06 -9.93
N SER A 178 12.52 0.99 -9.78
CA SER A 178 12.45 1.87 -8.60
C SER A 178 12.06 1.09 -7.33
N THR A 179 11.16 0.13 -7.47
CA THR A 179 10.71 -0.75 -6.38
C THR A 179 11.87 -1.59 -5.84
N ARG A 180 12.67 -2.19 -6.72
CA ARG A 180 13.86 -2.97 -6.36
C ARG A 180 14.91 -2.12 -5.66
N LYS A 181 15.15 -0.91 -6.15
CA LYS A 181 16.08 0.03 -5.51
C LYS A 181 15.65 0.36 -4.08
N ALA A 182 14.38 0.70 -3.88
CA ALA A 182 13.84 1.02 -2.55
C ALA A 182 13.89 -0.19 -1.60
N ALA A 183 13.61 -1.40 -2.10
CA ALA A 183 13.71 -2.62 -1.29
C ALA A 183 15.17 -2.96 -0.91
N GLU A 184 16.12 -2.75 -1.82
CA GLU A 184 17.55 -2.92 -1.55
C GLU A 184 18.04 -1.90 -0.51
N GLU A 185 17.60 -0.65 -0.61
CA GLU A 185 17.88 0.40 0.39
C GLU A 185 17.30 0.03 1.76
N ALA A 186 16.05 -0.45 1.82
CA ALA A 186 15.44 -0.90 3.07
C ALA A 186 16.26 -2.01 3.74
N ARG A 187 16.69 -3.03 2.99
CA ARG A 187 17.53 -4.11 3.52
C ARG A 187 18.90 -3.61 4.00
N LYS A 188 19.54 -2.70 3.25
CA LYS A 188 20.83 -2.09 3.64
C LYS A 188 20.75 -1.24 4.89
N ASN A 189 19.59 -0.64 5.18
CA ASN A 189 19.36 0.15 6.38
C ASN A 189 19.06 -0.73 7.60
N ALA A 190 18.63 -1.98 7.37
CA ALA A 190 18.40 -2.98 8.41
C ALA A 190 19.66 -3.74 8.83
N GLU A 191 20.76 -3.64 8.08
CA GLU A 191 22.03 -4.28 8.42
C GLU A 191 22.61 -3.66 9.72
N PRO A 192 22.84 -4.47 10.77
CA PRO A 192 23.41 -3.97 12.03
C PRO A 192 24.83 -3.44 11.77
N GLY A 193 25.03 -2.14 12.00
CA GLY A 193 26.36 -1.51 11.92
C GLY A 193 26.43 -0.13 11.23
N LYS A 194 25.33 0.41 10.67
CA LYS A 194 25.35 1.74 10.03
C LYS A 194 24.91 2.92 10.90
N GLU A 195 24.28 2.69 12.06
CA GLU A 195 23.89 3.81 12.94
C GLU A 195 25.06 4.38 13.76
N ASP A 196 26.21 3.69 13.82
CA ASP A 196 27.40 4.16 14.56
C ASP A 196 28.54 4.69 13.67
N SER A 197 28.51 4.54 12.34
CA SER A 197 29.62 5.00 11.48
C SER A 197 29.51 6.46 11.02
N ASP A 198 28.30 7.02 10.94
CA ASP A 198 28.10 8.39 10.43
C ASP A 198 28.24 9.49 11.51
N LYS A 199 28.59 9.11 12.75
CA LYS A 199 28.90 10.08 13.82
C LYS A 199 30.38 10.38 14.00
N ASP A 200 31.28 9.61 13.40
CA ASP A 200 32.72 9.80 13.55
C ASP A 200 33.41 10.40 12.31
N GLU A 201 32.75 10.47 11.15
CA GLU A 201 33.36 11.01 9.92
C GLU A 201 33.22 12.54 9.72
N VAL A 202 32.87 13.28 10.78
CA VAL A 202 32.91 14.77 10.78
C VAL A 202 33.94 15.34 11.78
N LYS A 203 34.79 14.50 12.39
CA LYS A 203 35.78 14.96 13.39
C LYS A 203 37.26 14.81 13.04
N GLU A 204 37.62 14.41 11.81
CA GLU A 204 39.05 14.34 11.42
C GLU A 204 39.50 15.36 10.36
N GLU A 205 38.63 16.17 9.75
CA GLU A 205 39.07 17.23 8.83
C GLU A 205 39.15 18.66 9.44
N GLU A 206 38.72 18.87 10.69
CA GLU A 206 38.80 20.17 11.38
C GLU A 206 39.83 20.24 12.53
N VAL A 207 40.84 19.36 12.52
CA VAL A 207 41.99 19.43 13.47
C VAL A 207 43.33 19.66 12.75
N ALA A 208 43.41 19.48 11.43
CA ALA A 208 44.65 19.66 10.67
C ALA A 208 44.98 21.13 10.30
N THR A 209 44.07 22.09 10.53
CA THR A 209 44.24 23.51 10.12
C THR A 209 44.39 24.51 11.27
N LYS A 210 44.67 24.05 12.51
CA LYS A 210 45.01 24.96 13.65
C LYS A 210 46.39 24.75 14.27
N ALA A 211 47.23 23.87 13.71
CA ALA A 211 48.58 23.64 14.24
C ALA A 211 49.68 24.55 13.63
N ASN A 212 49.36 25.54 12.80
CA ASN A 212 50.37 26.33 12.08
C ASN A 212 50.34 27.86 12.33
N GLU A 213 49.66 28.34 13.37
CA GLU A 213 49.70 29.76 13.79
C GLU A 213 50.07 29.90 15.28
N HIS A 214 51.18 29.28 15.71
CA HIS A 214 51.83 29.72 16.95
C HIS A 214 53.34 29.48 16.97
N THR A 215 54.06 30.20 16.10
CA THR A 215 55.45 30.59 16.35
C THR A 215 55.56 32.11 16.22
N SER A 216 55.07 32.79 17.26
CA SER A 216 55.37 34.20 17.52
C SER A 216 56.87 34.35 17.71
N THR A 217 57.50 35.10 16.80
CA THR A 217 58.38 36.22 17.11
C THR A 217 58.75 36.40 18.59
N LYS A 218 60.04 36.24 18.89
CA LYS A 218 60.89 37.20 19.62
C LYS A 218 62.25 36.57 19.90
N ASP A 219 63.30 37.15 19.33
CA ASP A 219 64.60 37.33 19.99
C ASP A 219 65.36 38.43 19.23
N GLU A 220 65.24 39.65 19.74
CA GLU A 220 66.21 40.73 19.57
C GLU A 220 66.72 41.08 20.97
N LEU A 221 67.98 40.72 21.25
CA LEU A 221 69.01 41.54 21.92
C LEU A 221 70.34 40.78 21.98
#